data_AF-A0A835U6W5-F1
#
_entry.id   AF-A0A835U6W5-F1
#
_cell.length_a   1.000
_cell.length_b   1.000
_cell.length_c   1.000
_cell.angle_alpha   90.00
_cell.angle_beta   90.00
_cell.angle_gamma   90.00
#
_symmetry.space_group_name_H-M   'P 1'
#
loop_
_entity.id
_entity.type
_entity.pdbx_description
1 polymer ?
#
loop_
_entity_poly.entity_id
_entity_poly.type
_entity_poly.pdbx_seq_one_letter_code
_entity_poly.pdbx_strand_id
1 'polypeptide(L)'
;MPRAPLAFLLFLASLSLPAGALYSASSPVIQLNPSNFKSKVLNSNGVVLVEFFAPWCGHCQALTPVWEKAATVLKGVATVAALDADAHKSLAQEYGIRGFPTIKVFAPGKLPVDYQGARDVKPIAEFALQQVKALLKDRLNGKSSSSSSERSEPSASIELTSQNFDEEVIKSKDLWVVEFFAPW
;
A
#
# COMPACT_ATOMS: atom_id res chain seq x y z
N MET A 1 -39.79 60.14 15.75
CA MET A 1 -39.55 58.95 14.89
C MET A 1 -38.06 58.88 14.57
N PRO A 2 -37.25 58.02 15.22
CA PRO A 2 -35.86 57.82 14.84
C PRO A 2 -35.74 56.65 13.85
N ARG A 3 -34.94 56.84 12.78
CA ARG A 3 -34.62 55.82 11.78
C ARG A 3 -33.51 54.91 12.31
N ALA A 4 -33.75 53.62 12.39
CA ALA A 4 -32.73 52.61 12.67
C ALA A 4 -31.89 52.34 11.41
N PRO A 5 -30.56 52.16 11.50
CA PRO A 5 -29.75 51.76 10.36
C PRO A 5 -29.84 50.23 10.20
N LEU A 6 -30.15 49.77 8.98
CA LEU A 6 -29.97 48.37 8.59
C LEU A 6 -28.46 48.06 8.59
N ALA A 7 -27.98 47.39 9.63
CA ALA A 7 -26.67 46.75 9.61
C ALA A 7 -26.78 45.43 8.81
N PHE A 8 -26.37 45.46 7.55
CA PHE A 8 -26.25 44.27 6.72
C PHE A 8 -24.97 43.53 7.15
N LEU A 9 -25.11 42.57 8.07
CA LEU A 9 -24.03 41.68 8.46
C LEU A 9 -23.76 40.71 7.30
N LEU A 10 -22.69 40.97 6.55
CA LEU A 10 -22.12 40.02 5.60
C LEU A 10 -21.60 38.80 6.38
N PHE A 11 -22.40 37.72 6.38
CA PHE A 11 -21.94 36.39 6.78
C PHE A 11 -20.92 35.92 5.75
N LEU A 12 -19.63 36.14 6.02
CA LEU A 12 -18.54 35.40 5.37
C LEU A 12 -18.69 33.94 5.82
N ALA A 13 -19.39 33.13 5.01
CA ALA A 13 -19.34 31.69 5.13
C ALA A 13 -17.89 31.26 4.87
N SER A 14 -17.13 31.05 5.95
CA SER A 14 -15.81 30.44 5.90
C SER A 14 -15.97 29.04 5.33
N LEU A 15 -15.71 28.90 4.03
CA LEU A 15 -15.64 27.61 3.38
C LEU A 15 -14.37 26.92 3.90
N SER A 16 -14.51 26.15 4.98
CA SER A 16 -13.42 25.32 5.49
C SER A 16 -13.11 24.26 4.44
N LEU A 17 -12.06 24.49 3.65
CA LEU A 17 -11.46 23.44 2.81
C LEU A 17 -11.13 22.26 3.73
N PRO A 18 -11.62 21.04 3.46
CA PRO A 18 -11.21 19.88 4.22
C PRO A 18 -9.76 19.56 3.82
N ALA A 19 -8.81 20.12 4.57
CA ALA A 19 -7.43 19.71 4.53
C ALA A 19 -7.35 18.35 5.23
N GLY A 20 -7.03 17.27 4.52
CA GLY A 20 -6.83 16.01 5.24
C GLY A 20 -6.36 14.80 4.44
N ALA A 21 -6.55 14.73 3.14
CA ALA A 21 -6.17 13.53 2.38
C ALA A 21 -5.22 13.89 1.22
N LEU A 22 -3.99 13.38 1.28
CA LEU A 22 -3.03 13.48 0.18
C LEU A 22 -3.41 12.56 -0.99
N TYR A 23 -4.07 11.44 -0.69
CA TYR A 23 -4.54 10.44 -1.64
C TYR A 23 -6.07 10.35 -1.63
N SER A 24 -6.68 10.22 -2.81
CA SER A 24 -8.13 10.05 -2.94
C SER A 24 -8.57 8.61 -2.65
N ALA A 25 -9.86 8.40 -2.38
CA ALA A 25 -10.42 7.06 -2.16
C ALA A 25 -10.33 6.14 -3.39
N SER A 26 -10.18 6.71 -4.60
CA SER A 26 -9.98 5.98 -5.85
C SER A 26 -8.51 5.74 -6.22
N SER A 27 -7.58 6.22 -5.39
CA SER A 27 -6.15 6.04 -5.60
C SER A 27 -5.77 4.55 -5.55
N PRO A 28 -4.83 4.08 -6.40
CA PRO A 28 -4.27 2.74 -6.28
C PRO A 28 -3.41 2.54 -5.02
N VAL A 29 -3.08 3.63 -4.30
CA VAL A 29 -2.30 3.61 -3.06
C VAL A 29 -3.21 3.23 -1.89
N ILE A 30 -2.84 2.20 -1.13
CA ILE A 30 -3.57 1.83 0.07
C ILE A 30 -3.36 2.89 1.15
N GLN A 31 -4.45 3.53 1.58
CA GLN A 31 -4.42 4.48 2.69
C GLN A 31 -4.41 3.74 4.03
N LEU A 32 -3.33 3.91 4.77
CA LEU A 32 -3.13 3.28 6.06
C LEU A 32 -3.59 4.20 7.19
N ASN A 33 -3.96 3.56 8.29
CA ASN A 33 -4.25 4.19 9.57
C ASN A 33 -3.93 3.16 10.68
N PRO A 34 -3.97 3.56 11.96
CA PRO A 34 -3.62 2.65 13.06
C PRO A 34 -4.48 1.37 13.11
N SER A 35 -5.74 1.42 12.68
CA SER A 35 -6.64 0.25 12.75
C SER A 35 -6.38 -0.78 11.65
N ASN A 36 -5.81 -0.37 10.51
CA ASN A 36 -5.53 -1.28 9.39
C ASN A 36 -4.03 -1.58 9.17
N PHE A 37 -3.11 -0.83 9.80
CA PHE A 37 -1.67 -0.98 9.56
C PHE A 37 -1.18 -2.40 9.83
N LYS A 38 -1.59 -2.99 10.96
CA LYS A 38 -1.20 -4.37 11.31
C LYS A 38 -1.65 -5.38 10.27
N SER A 39 -2.91 -5.34 9.84
CA SER A 39 -3.45 -6.32 8.90
C SER A 39 -2.95 -6.13 7.47
N LYS A 40 -2.75 -4.87 7.03
CA LYS A 40 -2.32 -4.55 5.66
C LYS A 40 -0.81 -4.56 5.45
N VAL A 41 -0.03 -4.31 6.51
CA VAL A 41 1.44 -4.21 6.43
C VAL A 41 2.10 -5.38 7.14
N LEU A 42 1.89 -5.51 8.46
CA LEU A 42 2.65 -6.47 9.28
C LEU A 42 2.24 -7.93 9.04
N ASN A 43 0.96 -8.18 8.78
CA ASN A 43 0.42 -9.50 8.47
C ASN A 43 0.34 -9.77 6.95
N SER A 44 0.91 -8.90 6.12
CA SER A 44 0.94 -9.12 4.67
C SER A 44 1.77 -10.37 4.37
N ASN A 45 1.35 -11.15 3.37
CA ASN A 45 2.15 -12.26 2.82
C ASN A 45 3.12 -11.79 1.74
N GLY A 46 3.13 -10.50 1.38
CA GLY A 46 3.97 -9.94 0.34
C GLY A 46 4.76 -8.72 0.81
N VAL A 47 5.53 -8.15 -0.10
CA VAL A 47 6.27 -6.91 0.16
C VAL A 47 5.31 -5.72 0.16
N VAL A 48 5.45 -4.84 1.15
CA VAL A 48 4.66 -3.61 1.27
C VAL A 48 5.58 -2.41 1.38
N LEU A 49 5.45 -1.46 0.46
CA LEU A 49 6.13 -0.18 0.50
C LEU A 49 5.18 0.83 1.14
N VAL A 50 5.65 1.53 2.17
CA VAL A 50 4.86 2.53 2.90
C VAL A 50 5.55 3.88 2.82
N GLU A 51 4.85 4.86 2.24
CA GLU A 51 5.20 6.27 2.39
C GLU A 51 4.62 6.81 3.71
N PHE A 52 5.48 7.33 4.57
CA PHE A 52 5.09 8.12 5.73
C PHE A 52 5.15 9.60 5.32
N PHE A 53 4.00 10.25 5.29
CA PHE A 53 3.83 11.61 4.75
C PHE A 53 3.16 12.55 5.76
N ALA A 54 3.10 13.83 5.41
CA ALA A 54 2.20 14.81 6.00
C ALA A 54 1.51 15.63 4.89
N PRO A 55 0.22 15.95 4.99
CA PRO A 55 -0.54 16.55 3.89
C PRO A 55 -0.07 17.97 3.51
N TRP A 56 0.56 18.68 4.45
CA TRP A 56 1.15 20.01 4.24
C TRP A 56 2.57 19.97 3.65
N CYS A 57 3.17 18.79 3.48
CA CYS A 57 4.55 18.66 3.01
C CYS A 57 4.61 18.75 1.48
N GLY A 58 5.24 19.82 0.95
CA GLY A 58 5.39 20.00 -0.51
C GLY A 58 6.16 18.88 -1.21
N HIS A 59 7.15 18.26 -0.55
CA HIS A 59 7.86 17.11 -1.10
C HIS A 59 7.00 15.83 -1.17
N CYS A 60 6.04 15.67 -0.25
CA CYS A 60 5.07 14.57 -0.31
C CYS A 60 4.08 14.80 -1.46
N GLN A 61 3.57 16.01 -1.61
CA GLN A 61 2.69 16.39 -2.72
C GLN A 61 3.35 16.16 -4.08
N ALA A 62 4.65 16.47 -4.20
CA ALA A 62 5.41 16.19 -5.42
C ALA A 62 5.62 14.68 -5.67
N LEU A 63 5.67 13.86 -4.63
CA LEU A 63 5.83 12.41 -4.73
C LEU A 63 4.53 11.69 -5.10
N THR A 64 3.37 12.23 -4.71
CA THR A 64 2.04 11.64 -4.95
C THR A 64 1.85 11.04 -6.37
N PRO A 65 2.03 11.77 -7.48
CA PRO A 65 1.81 11.20 -8.82
C PRO A 65 2.78 10.06 -9.17
N VAL A 66 4.01 10.12 -8.65
CA VAL A 66 5.00 9.04 -8.81
C VAL A 66 4.60 7.82 -7.98
N TRP A 67 4.13 8.03 -6.75
CA TRP A 67 3.72 6.96 -5.84
C TRP A 67 2.49 6.22 -6.35
N GLU A 68 1.50 6.93 -6.89
CA GLU A 68 0.31 6.33 -7.53
C GLU A 68 0.68 5.53 -8.78
N LYS A 69 1.60 6.05 -9.59
CA LYS A 69 2.09 5.33 -10.77
C LYS A 69 2.90 4.09 -10.36
N ALA A 70 3.71 4.17 -9.31
CA ALA A 70 4.42 3.01 -8.76
C ALA A 70 3.44 1.96 -8.24
N ALA A 71 2.38 2.37 -7.52
CA ALA A 71 1.31 1.47 -7.07
C ALA A 71 0.63 0.74 -8.24
N THR A 72 0.41 1.44 -9.35
CA THR A 72 -0.16 0.85 -10.57
C THR A 72 0.80 -0.16 -11.22
N VAL A 73 2.08 0.20 -11.34
CA VAL A 73 3.12 -0.66 -11.95
C VAL A 73 3.37 -1.91 -11.11
N LEU A 74 3.32 -1.80 -9.79
CA LEU A 74 3.59 -2.89 -8.85
C LEU A 74 2.37 -3.73 -8.50
N LYS A 75 1.21 -3.45 -9.10
CA LYS A 75 -0.01 -4.21 -8.85
C LYS A 75 0.22 -5.71 -9.06
N GLY A 76 -0.19 -6.52 -8.09
CA GLY A 76 0.01 -7.97 -8.08
C GLY A 76 1.42 -8.44 -7.70
N VAL A 77 2.40 -7.53 -7.62
CA VAL A 77 3.80 -7.84 -7.30
C VAL A 77 4.18 -7.38 -5.90
N ALA A 78 3.86 -6.13 -5.56
CA ALA A 78 4.09 -5.54 -4.24
C ALA A 78 2.99 -4.52 -3.92
N THR A 79 2.63 -4.41 -2.65
CA THR A 79 1.66 -3.42 -2.19
C THR A 79 2.34 -2.08 -2.01
N VAL A 80 1.72 -1.00 -2.50
CA VAL A 80 2.14 0.38 -2.27
C VAL A 80 1.08 1.07 -1.43
N ALA A 81 1.51 1.68 -0.34
CA ALA A 81 0.66 2.23 0.69
C ALA A 81 1.20 3.57 1.21
N ALA A 82 0.35 4.33 1.88
CA ALA A 82 0.71 5.61 2.47
C ALA A 82 0.05 5.80 3.84
N LEU A 83 0.76 6.39 4.79
CA LEU A 83 0.30 6.71 6.14
C LEU A 83 0.55 8.19 6.44
N ASP A 84 -0.49 8.91 6.85
CA ASP A 84 -0.33 10.25 7.42
C ASP A 84 0.33 10.13 8.81
N ALA A 85 1.63 10.40 8.84
CA ALA A 85 2.45 10.28 10.03
C ALA A 85 2.36 11.53 10.93
N ASP A 86 1.86 12.66 10.42
CA ASP A 86 1.57 13.83 11.24
C ASP A 86 0.29 13.64 12.05
N ALA A 87 -0.72 13.00 11.45
CA ALA A 87 -1.93 12.58 12.15
C ALA A 87 -1.69 11.40 13.11
N HIS A 88 -0.70 10.54 12.83
CA HIS A 88 -0.45 9.29 13.56
C HIS A 88 0.95 9.22 14.19
N LYS A 89 1.29 10.21 15.02
CA LYS A 89 2.63 10.41 15.61
C LYS A 89 3.18 9.22 16.40
N SER A 90 2.33 8.49 17.12
CA SER A 90 2.75 7.31 17.89
C SER A 90 3.30 6.21 16.96
N LEU A 91 2.56 5.92 15.89
CA LEU A 91 2.97 4.94 14.88
C LEU A 91 4.20 5.43 14.10
N ALA A 92 4.27 6.73 13.81
CA ALA A 92 5.45 7.35 13.21
C ALA A 92 6.70 7.19 14.11
N GLN A 93 6.56 7.37 15.42
CA GLN A 93 7.65 7.22 16.38
C GLN A 93 8.12 5.76 16.50
N GLU A 94 7.19 4.79 16.50
CA GLU A 94 7.50 3.35 16.51
C GLU A 94 8.44 2.96 15.37
N TYR A 95 8.20 3.51 14.18
CA TYR A 95 9.04 3.28 13.00
C TYR A 95 10.17 4.32 12.84
N GLY A 96 10.39 5.19 13.82
CA GLY A 96 11.50 6.15 13.80
C GLY A 96 11.42 7.19 12.68
N ILE A 97 10.22 7.59 12.28
CA ILE A 97 10.00 8.61 11.25
C ILE A 97 10.34 9.99 11.81
N ARG A 98 11.33 10.66 11.21
CA ARG A 98 11.84 11.97 11.66
C ARG A 98 11.63 13.10 10.64
N GLY A 99 11.12 12.79 9.45
CA GLY A 99 10.92 13.75 8.37
C GLY A 99 10.12 13.13 7.23
N PHE A 100 9.68 13.98 6.30
CA PHE A 100 8.77 13.59 5.24
C PHE A 100 9.26 13.97 3.83
N PRO A 101 8.90 13.18 2.81
CA PRO A 101 8.41 11.80 2.95
C PRO A 101 9.55 10.88 3.43
N THR A 102 9.20 9.87 4.22
CA THR A 102 10.07 8.73 4.52
C THR A 102 9.43 7.48 3.92
N ILE A 103 10.18 6.68 3.16
CA ILE A 103 9.66 5.44 2.57
C ILE A 103 10.32 4.25 3.28
N LYS A 104 9.50 3.33 3.78
CA LYS A 104 9.97 2.06 4.32
C LYS A 104 9.37 0.88 3.59
N VAL A 105 10.12 -0.22 3.54
CA VAL A 105 9.67 -1.45 2.92
C VAL A 105 9.60 -2.56 3.95
N PHE A 106 8.44 -3.20 4.01
CA PHE A 106 8.09 -4.26 4.94
C PHE A 106 8.04 -5.57 4.16
N ALA A 107 8.63 -6.62 4.74
CA ALA A 107 8.54 -7.97 4.22
C ALA A 107 8.27 -8.94 5.37
N PRO A 108 7.53 -10.05 5.14
CA PRO A 108 7.20 -11.02 6.16
C PRO A 108 8.44 -11.52 6.91
N GLY A 109 8.39 -11.51 8.24
CA GLY A 109 9.46 -12.03 9.09
C GLY A 109 10.76 -11.20 9.10
N LYS A 110 10.75 -9.99 8.53
CA LYS A 110 11.93 -9.10 8.49
C LYS A 110 11.65 -7.75 9.15
N LEU A 111 12.72 -7.14 9.65
CA LEU A 111 12.67 -5.75 10.04
C LEU A 111 12.48 -4.85 8.81
N PRO A 112 11.70 -3.76 8.92
CA PRO A 112 11.51 -2.84 7.80
C PRO A 112 12.83 -2.18 7.40
N VAL A 113 13.02 -1.98 6.10
CA VAL A 113 14.21 -1.30 5.54
C VAL A 113 13.84 0.07 4.99
N ASP A 114 14.74 1.04 5.16
CA ASP A 114 14.57 2.37 4.56
C ASP A 114 14.87 2.33 3.06
N TYR A 115 14.01 2.96 2.28
CA TYR A 115 14.31 3.26 0.89
C TYR A 115 15.05 4.59 0.77
N GLN A 116 16.27 4.53 0.24
CA GLN A 116 17.16 5.69 0.07
C GLN A 116 17.44 6.01 -1.40
N GLY A 117 16.77 5.34 -2.34
CA GLY A 117 16.95 5.55 -3.77
C GLY A 117 16.23 6.79 -4.31
N ALA A 118 16.39 7.05 -5.60
CA ALA A 118 15.70 8.14 -6.29
C ALA A 118 14.18 7.99 -6.24
N ARG A 119 13.46 9.10 -6.11
CA ARG A 119 12.00 9.13 -5.92
C ARG A 119 11.26 9.17 -7.26
N ASP A 120 11.65 8.25 -8.14
CA ASP A 120 11.07 8.04 -9.47
C ASP A 120 10.48 6.63 -9.57
N VAL A 121 9.52 6.44 -10.47
CA VAL A 121 8.78 5.17 -10.60
C VAL A 121 9.72 3.98 -10.80
N LYS A 122 10.70 4.10 -11.70
CA LYS A 122 11.58 3.00 -12.08
C LYS A 122 12.46 2.52 -10.91
N PRO A 123 13.25 3.38 -10.24
CA PRO A 123 14.02 3.00 -9.04
C PRO A 123 13.16 2.40 -7.92
N ILE A 124 11.97 2.95 -7.67
CA ILE A 124 11.03 2.42 -6.66
C ILE A 124 10.59 1.00 -7.04
N ALA A 125 10.20 0.78 -8.30
CA ALA A 125 9.74 -0.51 -8.78
C ALA A 125 10.87 -1.57 -8.79
N GLU A 126 12.07 -1.18 -9.20
CA GLU A 126 13.24 -2.06 -9.17
C GLU A 126 13.61 -2.48 -7.74
N PHE A 127 13.56 -1.54 -6.79
CA PHE A 127 13.80 -1.85 -5.39
C PHE A 127 12.72 -2.78 -4.82
N ALA A 128 11.44 -2.53 -5.13
CA ALA A 128 10.34 -3.42 -4.74
C ALA A 128 10.57 -4.85 -5.26
N LEU A 129 10.95 -4.99 -6.54
CA LEU A 129 11.25 -6.29 -7.15
C LEU A 129 12.44 -6.98 -6.49
N GLN A 130 13.47 -6.23 -6.09
CA GLN A 130 14.60 -6.78 -5.34
C GLN A 130 14.14 -7.35 -3.98
N GLN A 131 13.26 -6.65 -3.26
CA GLN A 131 12.71 -7.12 -1.99
C GLN A 131 11.83 -8.37 -2.18
N VAL A 132 11.01 -8.41 -3.25
CA VAL A 132 10.21 -9.59 -3.60
C VAL A 132 11.12 -10.79 -3.90
N LYS A 133 12.17 -10.59 -4.71
CA LYS A 133 13.14 -11.65 -5.01
C LYS A 133 13.83 -12.17 -3.76
N ALA A 134 14.18 -11.29 -2.82
CA ALA A 134 14.77 -11.68 -1.54
C ALA A 134 13.79 -12.52 -0.70
N LEU A 135 12.53 -12.09 -0.60
CA LEU A 135 11.48 -12.83 0.09
C LEU A 135 11.26 -14.22 -0.51
N LEU A 136 11.24 -14.33 -1.85
CA LEU A 136 11.08 -15.62 -2.52
C LEU A 136 12.28 -16.53 -2.28
N LYS A 137 13.51 -16.01 -2.32
CA LYS A 137 14.71 -16.79 -1.97
C LYS A 137 14.65 -17.34 -0.54
N ASP A 138 14.22 -16.54 0.43
CA ASP A 138 14.12 -17.03 1.81
C ASP A 138 13.07 -18.14 1.95
N ARG A 139 11.94 -18.03 1.24
CA ARG A 139 10.92 -19.10 1.19
C ARG A 139 11.42 -20.38 0.54
N LEU A 140 12.24 -20.26 -0.51
CA LEU A 140 12.86 -21.41 -1.17
C LEU A 140 13.89 -22.09 -0.27
N ASN A 141 14.65 -21.31 0.50
CA ASN A 141 15.70 -21.81 1.38
C ASN A 141 15.18 -22.33 2.73
N GLY A 142 14.04 -21.80 3.21
CA GLY A 142 13.40 -22.19 4.45
C GLY A 142 12.20 -23.12 4.23
N LYS A 143 12.42 -24.43 4.26
CA LYS A 143 11.33 -25.41 4.33
C LYS A 143 10.60 -25.26 5.69
N SER A 144 9.42 -24.63 5.65
CA SER A 144 8.32 -24.61 6.63
C SER A 144 8.70 -24.60 8.13
N SER A 145 8.51 -23.47 8.81
CA SER A 145 8.26 -23.47 10.26
C SER A 145 6.76 -23.45 10.53
N SER A 146 6.19 -24.65 10.74
CA SER A 146 4.95 -24.99 11.48
C SER A 146 3.62 -24.40 10.99
N SER A 147 2.55 -25.17 10.77
CA SER A 147 2.11 -26.30 11.58
C SER A 147 1.33 -27.31 10.74
N SER A 148 1.71 -28.58 10.86
CA SER A 148 0.81 -29.72 10.72
C SER A 148 -0.31 -29.57 11.75
N SER A 149 -1.41 -29.00 11.31
CA SER A 149 -2.72 -29.23 11.90
C SER A 149 -3.59 -29.61 10.73
N GLU A 150 -4.10 -30.84 10.74
CA GLU A 150 -5.18 -31.27 9.86
C GLU A 150 -6.39 -30.35 10.10
N ARG A 151 -6.39 -29.23 9.39
CA ARG A 151 -7.60 -28.60 8.88
C ARG A 151 -7.50 -28.76 7.38
N SER A 152 -8.56 -29.31 6.82
CA SER A 152 -8.85 -29.31 5.40
C SER A 152 -8.86 -27.87 4.89
N GLU A 153 -7.68 -27.34 4.58
CA GLU A 153 -7.53 -26.14 3.77
C GLU A 153 -7.87 -26.54 2.32
N PRO A 154 -8.66 -25.73 1.60
CA PRO A 154 -8.82 -25.91 0.17
C PRO A 154 -7.41 -25.90 -0.47
N SER A 155 -7.19 -26.73 -1.49
CA SER A 155 -5.92 -26.84 -2.18
C SER A 155 -5.36 -25.45 -2.50
N ALA A 156 -4.08 -25.21 -2.20
CA ALA A 156 -3.39 -23.94 -2.50
C ALA A 156 -3.35 -23.60 -4.01
N SER A 157 -3.75 -24.54 -4.85
CA SER A 157 -4.03 -24.40 -6.28
C SER A 157 -5.53 -24.40 -6.54
N ILE A 158 -5.98 -23.52 -7.44
CA ILE A 158 -7.36 -23.47 -7.94
C ILE A 158 -7.47 -24.42 -9.13
N GLU A 159 -8.48 -25.28 -9.16
CA GLU A 159 -8.76 -26.12 -10.32
C GLU A 159 -9.37 -25.28 -11.45
N LEU A 160 -8.66 -25.23 -12.57
CA LEU A 160 -9.06 -24.48 -13.75
C LEU A 160 -9.66 -25.45 -14.77
N THR A 161 -10.82 -25.06 -15.31
CA THR A 161 -11.56 -25.78 -16.35
C THR A 161 -11.77 -24.85 -17.54
N SER A 162 -12.20 -25.41 -18.66
CA SER A 162 -12.60 -24.60 -19.82
C SER A 162 -13.72 -23.59 -19.51
N GLN A 163 -14.47 -23.76 -18.42
CA GLN A 163 -15.57 -22.89 -18.04
C GLN A 163 -15.14 -21.65 -17.24
N ASN A 164 -14.03 -21.73 -16.49
CA ASN A 164 -13.58 -20.64 -15.61
C ASN A 164 -12.24 -20.03 -16.05
N PHE A 165 -11.49 -20.67 -16.95
CA PHE A 165 -10.14 -20.24 -17.32
C PHE A 165 -10.10 -18.79 -17.85
N ASP A 166 -11.05 -18.41 -18.71
CA ASP A 166 -11.05 -17.09 -19.33
C ASP A 166 -11.34 -15.97 -18.30
N GLU A 167 -12.28 -16.21 -17.40
CA GLU A 167 -12.63 -15.23 -16.36
C GLU A 167 -11.54 -15.14 -15.28
N GLU A 168 -11.04 -16.29 -14.81
CA GLU A 168 -10.10 -16.37 -13.69
C GLU A 168 -8.67 -16.03 -14.11
N VAL A 169 -8.21 -16.51 -15.28
CA VAL A 169 -6.83 -16.35 -15.71
C VAL A 169 -6.69 -15.26 -16.75
N ILE A 170 -7.44 -15.33 -17.85
CA ILE A 170 -7.20 -14.45 -19.01
C ILE A 170 -7.60 -13.00 -18.71
N LYS A 171 -8.73 -12.78 -18.03
CA LYS A 171 -9.20 -11.43 -17.67
C LYS A 171 -8.59 -10.90 -16.38
N SER A 172 -7.85 -11.72 -15.64
CA SER A 172 -7.23 -11.28 -14.40
C SER A 172 -6.11 -10.28 -14.65
N LYS A 173 -5.91 -9.43 -13.65
CA LYS A 173 -4.81 -8.47 -13.60
C LYS A 173 -3.64 -8.98 -12.75
N ASP A 174 -3.77 -10.19 -12.23
CA ASP A 174 -2.80 -10.83 -11.36
C ASP A 174 -1.93 -11.82 -12.14
N LEU A 175 -0.74 -12.11 -11.60
CA LEU A 175 0.16 -13.09 -12.18
C LEU A 175 -0.33 -14.50 -11.84
N TRP A 176 -0.65 -15.28 -12.87
CA TRP A 176 -0.98 -16.70 -12.74
C TRP A 176 0.18 -17.59 -13.19
N VAL A 177 0.43 -18.65 -12.42
CA VAL A 177 1.26 -19.78 -12.85
C VAL A 177 0.31 -20.95 -13.05
N VAL A 178 0.12 -21.36 -14.30
CA VAL A 178 -0.81 -22.44 -14.67
C VAL A 178 -0.02 -23.68 -15.02
N GLU A 179 -0.31 -24.78 -14.34
CA GLU A 179 0.15 -26.11 -14.71
C GLU A 179 -0.91 -26.79 -15.59
N PHE A 180 -0.51 -27.22 -16.79
CA PHE A 180 -1.31 -28.10 -17.63
C PHE A 180 -0.79 -29.53 -17.42
N PHE A 181 -1.62 -30.42 -16.88
CA PHE A 181 -1.22 -31.79 -16.56
C PHE A 181 -2.06 -32.82 -17.33
N ALA A 182 -1.50 -34.02 -17.39
CA ALA A 182 -2.06 -35.20 -18.01
C ALA A 182 -2.00 -36.35 -16.99
N PRO A 183 -3.13 -36.89 -16.51
CA PRO A 183 -3.12 -37.90 -15.45
C PRO A 183 -2.76 -39.33 -15.93
N TRP A 184 -2.36 -39.49 -17.20
CA TRP A 184 -2.18 -40.78 -17.88
C TRP A 184 -0.72 -41.23 -17.97
#